data_AF-A0A1V9XAI1-F1
#
_entry.id   AF-A0A1V9XAI1-F1
#
_cell.length_a   1.000
_cell.length_b   1.000
_cell.length_c   1.000
_cell.angle_alpha   90.00
_cell.angle_beta   90.00
_cell.angle_gamma   90.00
#
_symmetry.space_group_name_H-M   'P 1'
#
loop_
_entity.id
_entity.type
_entity.pdbx_description
1 polymer ?
#
loop_
_entity_poly.entity_id
_entity_poly.type
_entity_poly.pdbx_seq_one_letter_code
_entity_poly.pdbx_strand_id
1 'polypeptide(L)'
;MPTPRLKLHSRSSLVVSAEEFVLGQKEPLLVSWDIREDVHTLDWVGLYRTDETDPQKYLDKKEINKGHATSKQPLTGRGGVLWPLGEAIFNSFVGCSPDDNGEATSGHHEQVVASCFRYYHGPTAVCRAVSPVVQLCRTSQAQQEMLMGYSSQQFPQEMLRFTVTNLHAQNLKRNLFFSPDPYVKMSVQPGPGEGVLLLPHHGQVLRTAAAESTVNPRWTRLQFEFIAYPSDVLEFEVKDKFSRPRPLMCRFLGKLRVSVQELVAQCGANHVAELSYPLVSRNPGDPPISGHLLFSFFLETVGAVDPWLHIRQLHNPVLADA
;
A
#
# COMPACT_ATOMS: atom_id res chain seq x y z
N MET A 1 1.20 -16.92 46.58
CA MET A 1 0.36 -17.50 45.50
C MET A 1 0.34 -16.52 44.34
N PRO A 2 1.06 -16.75 43.23
CA PRO A 2 0.95 -15.89 42.07
C PRO A 2 -0.35 -16.20 41.33
N THR A 3 -1.16 -15.17 41.10
CA THR A 3 -2.35 -15.21 40.26
C THR A 3 -1.98 -15.62 38.83
N PRO A 4 -2.76 -16.50 38.17
CA PRO A 4 -2.50 -16.84 36.78
C PRO A 4 -2.74 -15.61 35.91
N ARG A 5 -1.71 -15.19 35.17
CA ARG A 5 -1.86 -14.20 34.10
C ARG A 5 -2.82 -14.79 33.08
N LEU A 6 -4.03 -14.26 33.00
CA LEU A 6 -4.96 -14.50 31.90
C LEU A 6 -4.23 -14.16 30.59
N LYS A 7 -3.82 -15.18 29.83
CA LYS A 7 -3.48 -14.99 28.43
C LYS A 7 -4.77 -14.55 27.75
N LEU A 8 -4.83 -13.29 27.31
CA LEU A 8 -5.85 -12.85 26.38
C LEU A 8 -5.62 -13.67 25.10
N HIS A 9 -6.34 -14.77 24.91
CA HIS A 9 -6.33 -15.50 23.66
C HIS A 9 -6.91 -14.53 22.63
N SER A 10 -6.08 -14.02 21.73
CA SER A 10 -6.52 -13.20 20.59
C SER A 10 -7.66 -13.95 19.89
N ARG A 11 -8.80 -13.31 19.64
CA ARG A 11 -9.92 -13.94 18.92
C ARG A 11 -9.52 -14.32 17.49
N SER A 12 -10.23 -15.27 16.88
CA SER A 12 -10.06 -15.61 15.47
C SER A 12 -10.28 -14.41 14.56
N SER A 13 -9.49 -14.30 13.50
CA SER A 13 -9.53 -13.16 12.59
C SER A 13 -9.47 -13.56 11.12
N LEU A 14 -10.06 -12.69 10.29
CA LEU A 14 -10.07 -12.76 8.83
C LEU A 14 -9.82 -11.34 8.32
N VAL A 15 -8.88 -11.18 7.40
CA VAL A 15 -8.41 -9.87 6.91
C VAL A 15 -8.33 -9.89 5.39
N VAL A 16 -8.67 -8.77 4.76
CA VAL A 16 -8.56 -8.54 3.33
C VAL A 16 -7.47 -7.52 3.03
N SER A 17 -6.82 -7.62 1.87
CA SER A 17 -5.74 -6.71 1.49
C SER A 17 -6.17 -5.30 1.12
N ALA A 18 -7.45 -5.08 0.86
CA ALA A 18 -7.99 -3.78 0.46
C ALA A 18 -9.43 -3.61 0.98
N GLU A 19 -9.83 -2.35 1.22
CA GLU A 19 -11.19 -1.95 1.58
C GLU A 19 -12.06 -1.72 0.34
N GLU A 20 -11.46 -1.54 -0.83
CA GLU A 20 -12.14 -1.39 -2.12
C GLU A 20 -11.49 -2.30 -3.18
N PHE A 21 -12.29 -2.88 -4.06
CA PHE A 21 -11.82 -3.75 -5.14
C PHE A 21 -12.60 -3.45 -6.43
N VAL A 22 -11.88 -3.04 -7.48
CA VAL A 22 -12.46 -2.80 -8.81
C VAL A 22 -12.48 -4.10 -9.59
N LEU A 23 -13.64 -4.47 -10.11
CA LEU A 23 -13.84 -5.76 -10.75
C LEU A 23 -13.15 -5.83 -12.12
N GLY A 24 -12.60 -7.00 -12.44
CA GLY A 24 -11.86 -7.17 -13.69
C GLY A 24 -10.43 -6.60 -13.66
N GLN A 25 -9.98 -6.04 -12.53
CA GLN A 25 -8.55 -5.75 -12.34
C GLN A 25 -7.73 -7.05 -12.35
N LYS A 26 -6.50 -6.97 -12.88
CA LYS A 26 -5.61 -8.13 -13.09
C LYS A 26 -5.19 -8.81 -11.77
N GLU A 27 -5.22 -8.07 -10.67
CA GLU A 27 -4.71 -8.51 -9.37
C GLU A 27 -5.83 -9.03 -8.45
N PRO A 28 -5.69 -10.25 -7.91
CA PRO A 28 -6.68 -10.82 -7.01
C PRO A 28 -6.57 -10.23 -5.60
N LEU A 29 -7.70 -10.16 -4.89
CA LEU A 29 -7.74 -9.75 -3.49
C LEU A 29 -7.09 -10.84 -2.60
N LEU A 30 -6.19 -10.48 -1.68
CA LEU A 30 -5.66 -11.44 -0.72
C LEU A 30 -6.58 -11.50 0.51
N VAL A 31 -7.03 -12.71 0.84
CA VAL A 31 -7.81 -13.00 2.04
C VAL A 31 -6.96 -13.86 2.98
N SER A 32 -6.71 -13.38 4.20
CA SER A 32 -5.85 -14.04 5.19
C SER A 32 -6.58 -14.32 6.50
N TRP A 33 -6.32 -15.45 7.14
CA TRP A 33 -6.98 -15.87 8.38
C TRP A 33 -6.00 -16.32 9.47
N ASP A 34 -6.40 -16.11 10.72
CA ASP A 34 -5.77 -16.64 11.94
C ASP A 34 -6.85 -17.15 12.89
N ILE A 35 -7.23 -18.41 12.72
CA ILE A 35 -8.27 -19.11 13.48
C ILE A 35 -7.66 -19.80 14.69
N ARG A 36 -8.24 -19.53 15.86
CA ARG A 36 -7.77 -20.05 17.15
C ARG A 36 -8.50 -21.29 17.61
N GLU A 37 -9.74 -21.48 17.17
CA GLU A 37 -10.51 -22.67 17.46
C GLU A 37 -10.12 -23.82 16.50
N ASP A 38 -10.58 -25.05 16.76
CA ASP A 38 -10.21 -26.25 15.99
C ASP A 38 -10.56 -26.17 14.49
N VAL A 39 -9.55 -26.23 13.63
CA VAL A 39 -9.75 -26.22 12.17
C VAL A 39 -10.00 -27.61 11.59
N HIS A 40 -10.68 -27.66 10.45
CA HIS A 40 -10.96 -28.90 9.72
C HIS A 40 -10.50 -28.84 8.27
N THR A 41 -10.26 -30.00 7.66
CA THR A 41 -9.87 -30.13 6.24
C THR A 41 -10.93 -29.60 5.27
N LEU A 42 -12.18 -29.56 5.73
CA LEU A 42 -13.36 -29.08 4.99
C LEU A 42 -13.71 -27.62 5.34
N ASP A 43 -12.85 -26.92 6.08
CA ASP A 43 -13.07 -25.49 6.32
C ASP A 43 -13.00 -24.71 5.00
N TRP A 44 -13.80 -23.65 4.95
CA TRP A 44 -13.98 -22.86 3.75
C TRP A 44 -14.20 -21.39 4.09
N VAL A 45 -13.91 -20.54 3.11
CA VAL A 45 -14.19 -19.11 3.17
C VAL A 45 -15.20 -18.81 2.06
N GLY A 46 -16.21 -18.02 2.38
CA GLY A 46 -17.18 -17.50 1.42
C GLY A 46 -17.14 -15.98 1.33
N LEU A 47 -17.43 -15.46 0.14
CA LEU A 47 -17.70 -14.05 -0.13
C LEU A 47 -19.20 -13.80 -0.07
N TYR A 48 -19.63 -12.78 0.67
CA TYR A 48 -21.03 -12.44 0.88
C TYR A 48 -21.26 -10.95 0.69
N ARG A 49 -22.48 -10.56 0.32
CA ARG A 49 -22.93 -9.20 0.57
C ARG A 49 -23.05 -8.98 2.08
N THR A 50 -22.86 -7.74 2.53
CA THR A 50 -22.95 -7.43 3.98
C THR A 50 -24.35 -7.62 4.54
N ASP A 51 -25.39 -7.52 3.71
CA ASP A 51 -26.80 -7.73 4.06
C ASP A 51 -27.25 -9.20 4.01
N GLU A 52 -26.44 -10.11 3.42
CA GLU A 52 -26.78 -11.53 3.32
C GLU A 52 -26.51 -12.26 4.65
N THR A 53 -27.50 -12.98 5.16
CA THR A 53 -27.45 -13.68 6.45
C THR A 53 -27.44 -15.20 6.31
N ASP A 54 -27.83 -15.74 5.15
CA ASP A 54 -27.81 -17.16 4.85
C ASP A 54 -26.39 -17.62 4.46
N PRO A 55 -25.76 -18.54 5.22
CA PRO A 55 -24.43 -19.07 4.91
C PRO A 55 -24.33 -19.77 3.54
N GLN A 56 -25.44 -20.27 3.00
CA GLN A 56 -25.46 -20.96 1.70
C GLN A 56 -25.54 -19.99 0.52
N LYS A 57 -25.93 -18.73 0.74
CA LYS A 57 -26.04 -17.69 -0.31
C LYS A 57 -24.74 -16.90 -0.45
N TYR A 58 -23.63 -17.63 -0.58
CA TYR A 58 -22.35 -17.01 -0.94
C TYR A 58 -22.33 -16.65 -2.42
N LEU A 59 -21.57 -15.60 -2.74
CA LEU A 59 -21.32 -15.14 -4.10
C LEU A 59 -20.20 -15.95 -4.76
N ASP A 60 -19.20 -16.27 -3.95
CA ASP A 60 -18.10 -17.14 -4.32
C ASP A 60 -17.58 -17.86 -3.06
N LYS A 61 -16.99 -19.04 -3.23
CA LYS A 61 -16.42 -19.81 -2.12
C LYS A 61 -15.12 -20.48 -2.48
N LYS A 62 -14.27 -20.64 -1.48
CA LYS A 62 -13.05 -21.45 -1.58
C LYS A 62 -12.92 -22.36 -0.38
N GLU A 63 -12.67 -23.62 -0.65
CA GLU A 63 -12.21 -24.57 0.37
C GLU A 63 -10.71 -24.38 0.56
N ILE A 64 -10.31 -24.09 1.79
CA ILE A 64 -8.98 -23.54 2.09
C ILE A 64 -8.00 -24.57 2.64
N ASN A 65 -8.50 -25.75 3.05
CA ASN A 65 -7.68 -26.84 3.60
C ASN A 65 -7.70 -28.12 2.74
N LYS A 66 -8.28 -28.07 1.53
CA LYS A 66 -8.54 -29.23 0.65
C LYS A 66 -7.29 -30.09 0.34
N GLY A 67 -6.10 -29.46 0.23
CA GLY A 67 -4.83 -30.16 -0.04
C GLY A 67 -4.22 -30.88 1.17
N HIS A 68 -4.62 -30.53 2.40
CA HIS A 68 -4.01 -31.07 3.62
C HIS A 68 -4.41 -32.52 3.89
N ALA A 69 -5.51 -33.02 3.31
CA ALA A 69 -5.92 -34.42 3.43
C ALA A 69 -4.91 -35.42 2.84
N THR A 70 -4.05 -34.96 1.92
CA THR A 70 -3.03 -35.79 1.23
C THR A 70 -1.61 -35.54 1.72
N SER A 71 -1.39 -34.47 2.48
CA SER A 71 -0.08 -34.06 2.98
C SER A 71 0.10 -34.50 4.43
N LYS A 72 1.30 -34.96 4.82
CA LYS A 72 1.64 -35.26 6.23
C LYS A 72 1.78 -34.00 7.11
N GLN A 73 1.42 -32.82 6.62
CA GLN A 73 1.54 -31.57 7.39
C GLN A 73 0.35 -31.38 8.32
N PRO A 74 0.59 -30.86 9.54
CA PRO A 74 -0.49 -30.55 10.47
C PRO A 74 -1.38 -29.42 9.92
N LEU A 75 -2.68 -29.56 10.12
CA LEU A 75 -3.64 -28.50 9.82
C LEU A 75 -3.28 -27.24 10.62
N THR A 76 -3.16 -26.12 9.92
CA THR A 76 -2.86 -24.81 10.51
C THR A 76 -4.12 -23.94 10.54
N GLY A 77 -4.37 -23.30 11.67
CA GLY A 77 -5.39 -22.25 11.79
C GLY A 77 -5.02 -20.95 11.07
N ARG A 78 -3.80 -20.84 10.54
CA ARG A 78 -3.29 -19.65 9.85
C ARG A 78 -3.05 -19.93 8.38
N GLY A 79 -3.51 -19.05 7.52
CA GLY A 79 -3.31 -19.16 6.07
C GLY A 79 -3.79 -17.94 5.30
N GLY A 80 -3.69 -18.01 3.99
CA GLY A 80 -4.21 -16.99 3.09
C GLY A 80 -4.42 -17.52 1.68
N VAL A 81 -5.33 -16.89 0.93
CA VAL A 81 -5.65 -17.25 -0.45
C VAL A 81 -5.84 -16.00 -1.31
N LEU A 82 -5.35 -16.07 -2.54
CA LEU A 82 -5.64 -15.05 -3.55
C LEU A 82 -7.03 -15.29 -4.15
N TRP A 83 -7.81 -14.22 -4.27
CA TRP A 83 -9.19 -14.24 -4.70
C TRP A 83 -9.40 -13.39 -5.97
N PRO A 84 -9.38 -14.01 -7.16
CA PRO A 84 -9.64 -13.29 -8.41
C PRO A 84 -11.14 -12.99 -8.48
N LEU A 85 -11.52 -11.71 -8.45
CA LEU A 85 -12.91 -11.29 -8.58
C LEU A 85 -13.13 -10.68 -9.96
N GLY A 86 -13.93 -11.36 -10.78
CA GLY A 86 -14.29 -10.90 -12.12
C GLY A 86 -15.70 -10.30 -12.19
N GLU A 87 -16.02 -9.64 -13.31
CA GLU A 87 -17.34 -9.06 -13.56
C GLU A 87 -18.49 -10.07 -13.47
N ALA A 88 -18.23 -11.36 -13.74
CA ALA A 88 -19.21 -12.43 -13.59
C ALA A 88 -19.75 -12.54 -12.15
N ILE A 89 -18.88 -12.32 -11.16
CA ILE A 89 -19.30 -12.29 -9.76
C ILE A 89 -20.21 -11.07 -9.57
N PHE A 90 -19.85 -9.89 -10.10
CA PHE A 90 -20.70 -8.68 -10.03
C PHE A 90 -22.09 -8.87 -10.64
N ASN A 91 -22.17 -9.53 -11.78
CA ASN A 91 -23.45 -9.75 -12.47
C ASN A 91 -24.38 -10.68 -11.66
N SER A 92 -23.82 -11.54 -10.80
CA SER A 92 -24.60 -12.27 -9.81
C SER A 92 -25.14 -11.39 -8.67
N PHE A 93 -24.58 -10.20 -8.41
CA PHE A 93 -25.06 -9.29 -7.35
C PHE A 93 -26.32 -8.53 -7.71
N VAL A 94 -26.52 -8.19 -8.99
CA VAL A 94 -27.57 -7.23 -9.41
C VAL A 94 -28.86 -7.91 -9.86
N GLY A 95 -28.87 -9.25 -9.97
CA GLY A 95 -30.09 -9.97 -10.33
C GLY A 95 -30.64 -9.56 -11.71
N CYS A 96 -29.77 -9.21 -12.67
CA CYS A 96 -30.20 -9.04 -14.05
C CYS A 96 -30.50 -10.42 -14.63
N SER A 97 -31.74 -10.89 -14.46
CA SER A 97 -32.30 -11.80 -15.44
C SER A 97 -32.24 -11.08 -16.80
N PRO A 98 -31.81 -11.73 -17.89
CA PRO A 98 -32.14 -11.20 -19.20
C PRO A 98 -33.67 -11.18 -19.27
N ASP A 99 -34.27 -10.00 -19.30
CA ASP A 99 -35.68 -9.91 -19.68
C ASP A 99 -35.76 -10.43 -21.12
N ASP A 100 -36.77 -11.27 -21.39
CA ASP A 100 -37.01 -12.01 -22.65
C ASP A 100 -37.15 -11.12 -23.91
N ASN A 101 -36.97 -9.79 -23.78
CA ASN A 101 -37.18 -8.82 -24.84
C ASN A 101 -35.93 -8.03 -25.26
N GLY A 102 -34.73 -8.35 -24.77
CA GLY A 102 -33.47 -7.85 -25.36
C GLY A 102 -33.25 -6.33 -25.31
N GLU A 103 -34.07 -5.58 -24.57
CA GLU A 103 -33.85 -4.17 -24.27
C GLU A 103 -33.33 -4.05 -22.84
N ALA A 104 -32.06 -3.66 -22.70
CA ALA A 104 -31.45 -3.33 -21.43
C ALA A 104 -32.16 -2.11 -20.83
N THR A 105 -33.15 -2.35 -19.98
CA THR A 105 -33.75 -1.30 -19.17
C THR A 105 -32.70 -0.76 -18.21
N SER A 106 -32.56 0.55 -18.24
CA SER A 106 -31.60 1.37 -17.51
C SER A 106 -31.69 1.16 -15.99
N GLY A 107 -30.98 0.15 -15.48
CA GLY A 107 -30.72 -0.06 -14.05
C GLY A 107 -29.46 0.69 -13.59
N HIS A 108 -29.47 2.02 -13.65
CA HIS A 108 -28.68 2.78 -12.67
C HIS A 108 -29.21 2.34 -11.31
N HIS A 109 -28.46 1.65 -10.43
CA HIS A 109 -28.65 1.83 -8.98
C HIS A 109 -27.62 1.15 -8.05
N GLU A 110 -26.73 0.26 -8.48
CA GLU A 110 -25.64 -0.20 -7.59
C GLU A 110 -24.34 -0.40 -8.40
N GLN A 111 -23.45 0.60 -8.33
CA GLN A 111 -22.09 0.53 -8.91
C GLN A 111 -21.06 0.02 -7.91
N VAL A 112 -21.41 -0.01 -6.63
CA VAL A 112 -20.55 -0.40 -5.52
C VAL A 112 -21.34 -1.34 -4.62
N VAL A 113 -20.81 -2.53 -4.35
CA VAL A 113 -21.47 -3.49 -3.46
C VAL A 113 -20.61 -3.75 -2.23
N ALA A 114 -21.17 -3.41 -1.06
CA ALA A 114 -20.57 -3.71 0.23
C ALA A 114 -20.60 -5.22 0.48
N SER A 115 -19.41 -5.80 0.62
CA SER A 115 -19.21 -7.24 0.74
C SER A 115 -18.31 -7.57 1.93
N CYS A 116 -18.31 -8.83 2.36
CA CYS A 116 -17.41 -9.33 3.40
C CYS A 116 -17.05 -10.79 3.14
N PHE A 117 -15.90 -11.21 3.64
CA PHE A 117 -15.52 -12.62 3.69
C PHE A 117 -15.90 -13.21 5.05
N ARG A 118 -16.29 -14.48 5.05
CA ARG A 118 -16.63 -15.24 6.26
C ARG A 118 -15.94 -16.59 6.23
N TYR A 119 -15.26 -16.93 7.32
CA TYR A 119 -14.62 -18.23 7.53
C TYR A 119 -15.60 -19.15 8.22
N TYR A 120 -15.84 -20.33 7.65
CA TYR A 120 -16.72 -21.35 8.21
C TYR A 120 -15.97 -22.63 8.53
N HIS A 121 -16.31 -23.19 9.67
CA HIS A 121 -15.89 -24.54 10.02
C HIS A 121 -16.69 -25.56 9.21
N GLY A 122 -16.00 -26.47 8.52
CA GLY A 122 -16.63 -27.39 7.57
C GLY A 122 -17.75 -28.25 8.18
N PRO A 123 -17.47 -29.06 9.21
CA PRO A 123 -18.46 -29.97 9.80
C PRO A 123 -19.66 -29.30 10.48
N THR A 124 -19.43 -28.17 11.18
CA THR A 124 -20.47 -27.54 12.00
C THR A 124 -21.16 -26.37 11.31
N ALA A 125 -20.65 -25.91 10.17
CA ALA A 125 -21.09 -24.70 9.48
C ALA A 125 -21.10 -23.44 10.38
N VAL A 126 -20.33 -23.43 11.46
CA VAL A 126 -20.21 -22.28 12.37
C VAL A 126 -19.23 -21.28 11.79
N CYS A 127 -19.66 -20.02 11.66
CA CYS A 127 -18.79 -18.90 11.29
C CYS A 127 -17.79 -18.61 12.41
N ARG A 128 -16.49 -18.57 12.10
CA ARG A 128 -15.41 -18.37 13.09
C ARG A 128 -14.71 -17.03 12.97
N ALA A 129 -14.76 -16.40 11.79
CA ALA A 129 -14.22 -15.07 11.59
C ALA A 129 -14.91 -14.39 10.41
N VAL A 130 -15.00 -13.06 10.46
CA VAL A 130 -15.56 -12.21 9.40
C VAL A 130 -14.57 -11.09 9.12
N SER A 131 -14.35 -10.77 7.85
CA SER A 131 -13.47 -9.66 7.46
C SER A 131 -14.13 -8.30 7.69
N PRO A 132 -13.34 -7.21 7.73
CA PRO A 132 -13.87 -5.88 7.44
C PRO A 132 -14.61 -5.87 6.09
N VAL A 133 -15.46 -4.85 5.91
CA VAL A 133 -16.20 -4.66 4.66
C VAL A 133 -15.25 -4.33 3.53
N VAL A 134 -15.48 -4.93 2.36
CA VAL A 134 -14.83 -4.58 1.09
C VAL A 134 -15.88 -4.05 0.11
N GLN A 135 -15.62 -2.90 -0.50
CA GLN A 135 -16.47 -2.29 -1.51
C GLN A 135 -16.10 -2.85 -2.89
N LEU A 136 -16.99 -3.59 -3.51
CA LEU A 136 -16.77 -4.13 -4.86
C LEU A 136 -17.34 -3.18 -5.91
N CYS A 137 -16.48 -2.59 -6.72
CA CYS A 137 -16.85 -1.55 -7.68
C CYS A 137 -16.95 -2.12 -9.10
N ARG A 138 -18.07 -1.89 -9.78
CA ARG A 138 -18.26 -2.22 -11.20
C ARG A 138 -17.53 -1.19 -12.06
N THR A 139 -16.76 -1.69 -13.02
CA THR A 139 -16.12 -0.89 -14.07
C THR A 139 -17.20 -0.20 -14.90
N SER A 140 -17.37 1.11 -14.79
CA SER A 140 -18.24 1.84 -15.71
C SER A 140 -17.51 2.06 -17.03
N GLN A 141 -18.23 2.21 -18.14
CA GLN A 141 -17.64 2.36 -19.48
C GLN A 141 -16.70 3.59 -19.60
N ALA A 142 -16.85 4.58 -18.72
CA ALA A 142 -15.90 5.69 -18.54
C ALA A 142 -14.53 5.23 -18.01
N GLN A 143 -14.48 4.12 -17.27
CA GLN A 143 -13.25 3.42 -16.95
C GLN A 143 -12.76 2.51 -18.07
N GLN A 144 -13.56 2.16 -19.08
CA GLN A 144 -13.02 1.49 -20.27
C GLN A 144 -12.18 2.46 -21.09
N GLU A 145 -12.51 3.76 -21.11
CA GLU A 145 -11.65 4.84 -21.59
C GLU A 145 -10.56 5.27 -20.59
N MET A 146 -10.60 4.83 -19.33
CA MET A 146 -9.57 5.09 -18.31
C MET A 146 -8.57 3.92 -18.16
N LEU A 147 -8.99 2.70 -18.48
CA LEU A 147 -8.17 1.49 -18.65
C LEU A 147 -7.64 1.39 -20.09
N MET A 148 -8.42 1.81 -21.11
CA MET A 148 -7.94 2.05 -22.48
C MET A 148 -7.44 3.48 -22.73
N GLY A 149 -7.50 4.37 -21.74
CA GLY A 149 -6.83 5.68 -21.77
C GLY A 149 -5.31 5.55 -21.80
N TYR A 150 -4.81 4.34 -21.56
CA TYR A 150 -3.42 3.93 -21.77
C TYR A 150 -3.21 3.12 -23.06
N SER A 151 -4.17 3.13 -24.00
CA SER A 151 -3.97 2.59 -25.34
C SER A 151 -4.37 3.61 -26.39
N SER A 152 -3.39 4.42 -26.83
CA SER A 152 -3.01 4.54 -28.25
C SER A 152 -2.02 5.67 -28.55
N GLN A 153 -1.60 6.52 -27.59
CA GLN A 153 -0.67 7.62 -27.94
C GLN A 153 0.52 7.93 -27.04
N GLN A 154 0.75 7.31 -25.88
CA GLN A 154 2.04 7.46 -25.19
C GLN A 154 2.39 6.13 -24.48
N PHE A 155 3.59 5.62 -24.73
CA PHE A 155 4.15 4.33 -24.31
C PHE A 155 3.76 3.88 -22.88
N PRO A 156 3.70 2.56 -22.59
CA PRO A 156 3.71 2.09 -21.20
C PRO A 156 5.03 2.57 -20.57
N GLN A 157 4.99 3.61 -19.73
CA GLN A 157 6.18 4.03 -19.00
C GLN A 157 6.48 2.93 -17.97
N GLU A 158 7.55 2.21 -18.21
CA GLU A 158 8.02 1.15 -17.34
C GLU A 158 8.34 1.71 -15.94
N MET A 159 8.02 0.93 -14.90
CA MET A 159 8.43 1.27 -13.55
C MET A 159 9.96 1.39 -13.47
N LEU A 160 10.43 2.37 -12.73
CA LEU A 160 11.85 2.67 -12.59
C LEU A 160 12.35 2.16 -11.24
N ARG A 161 13.53 1.54 -11.22
CA ARG A 161 14.31 1.30 -10.01
C ARG A 161 15.38 2.38 -9.89
N PHE A 162 15.45 3.01 -8.73
CA PHE A 162 16.43 4.05 -8.46
C PHE A 162 16.87 4.05 -6.99
N THR A 163 18.02 4.65 -6.74
CA THR A 163 18.65 4.72 -5.43
C THR A 163 18.94 6.16 -5.04
N VAL A 164 18.59 6.51 -3.81
CA VAL A 164 18.94 7.80 -3.18
C VAL A 164 20.10 7.58 -2.21
N THR A 165 21.17 8.34 -2.37
CA THR A 165 22.38 8.28 -1.53
C THR A 165 22.86 9.69 -1.14
N ASN A 166 23.91 9.79 -0.33
CA ASN A 166 24.52 11.06 0.11
C ASN A 166 23.53 12.09 0.69
N LEU A 167 22.44 11.59 1.31
CA LEU A 167 21.37 12.42 1.82
C LEU A 167 21.87 13.32 2.97
N HIS A 168 21.67 14.62 2.82
CA HIS A 168 21.97 15.61 3.83
C HIS A 168 21.07 16.84 3.72
N ALA A 169 20.96 17.62 4.80
CA ALA A 169 20.27 18.88 4.78
C ALA A 169 21.18 20.01 5.26
N GLN A 170 20.88 21.23 4.84
CA GLN A 170 21.63 22.42 5.23
C GLN A 170 20.68 23.54 5.67
N ASN A 171 21.13 24.36 6.62
CA ASN A 171 20.43 25.55 7.11
C ASN A 171 18.99 25.29 7.61
N LEU A 172 18.78 24.15 8.26
CA LEU A 172 17.49 23.85 8.90
C LEU A 172 17.18 24.87 9.99
N LYS A 173 15.89 25.11 10.20
CA LYS A 173 15.43 26.06 11.21
C LYS A 173 15.89 25.65 12.61
N ARG A 174 16.64 26.53 13.27
CA ARG A 174 17.03 26.37 14.67
C ARG A 174 15.95 26.95 15.60
N ASN A 175 15.71 26.31 16.73
CA ASN A 175 14.92 26.90 17.79
C ASN A 175 15.80 27.83 18.66
N LEU A 176 15.17 28.76 19.39
CA LEU A 176 15.88 29.80 20.15
C LEU A 176 16.94 29.26 21.13
N PHE A 177 16.70 28.09 21.74
CA PHE A 177 17.55 27.55 22.81
C PHE A 177 18.26 26.24 22.47
N PHE A 178 18.02 25.68 21.28
CA PHE A 178 18.53 24.36 20.92
C PHE A 178 18.52 24.12 19.42
N SER A 179 19.50 23.35 18.98
CA SER A 179 19.49 22.72 17.66
C SER A 179 18.55 21.50 17.66
N PRO A 180 17.89 21.20 16.53
CA PRO A 180 17.05 20.01 16.41
C PRO A 180 17.89 18.73 16.31
N ASP A 181 17.23 17.58 16.44
CA ASP A 181 17.76 16.25 16.17
C ASP A 181 17.11 15.68 14.89
N PRO A 182 17.47 16.17 13.70
CA PRO A 182 16.74 15.89 12.46
C PRO A 182 16.86 14.43 12.00
N TYR A 183 15.76 13.90 11.45
CA TYR A 183 15.71 12.68 10.65
C TYR A 183 14.82 12.90 9.43
N VAL A 184 14.98 12.07 8.39
CA VAL A 184 14.16 12.11 7.18
C VAL A 184 13.26 10.89 7.13
N LYS A 185 11.98 11.12 6.79
CA LYS A 185 11.06 10.09 6.32
C LYS A 185 10.91 10.25 4.82
N MET A 186 11.23 9.20 4.07
CA MET A 186 11.03 9.11 2.63
C MET A 186 9.82 8.24 2.32
N SER A 187 9.05 8.60 1.31
CA SER A 187 7.97 7.76 0.81
C SER A 187 7.67 8.01 -0.66
N VAL A 188 7.22 6.98 -1.37
CA VAL A 188 6.62 7.13 -2.69
C VAL A 188 5.15 7.41 -2.51
N GLN A 189 4.68 8.52 -3.08
CA GLN A 189 3.29 8.94 -3.05
C GLN A 189 2.69 8.81 -4.45
N PRO A 190 1.38 8.58 -4.55
CA PRO A 190 0.67 8.71 -5.82
C PRO A 190 0.94 10.09 -6.45
N GLY A 191 1.01 10.10 -7.78
CA GLY A 191 1.09 11.33 -8.57
C GLY A 191 -0.13 12.24 -8.37
N PRO A 192 -0.03 13.53 -8.71
CA PRO A 192 -1.20 14.41 -8.72
C PRO A 192 -2.13 14.07 -9.90
N GLY A 193 -3.36 13.62 -9.60
CA GLY A 193 -4.43 13.34 -10.58
C GLY A 193 -5.72 12.92 -9.90
N GLU A 194 -6.88 13.08 -10.55
CA GLU A 194 -8.13 12.48 -10.08
C GLU A 194 -8.13 10.97 -10.35
N GLY A 195 -8.55 10.16 -9.37
CA GLY A 195 -8.70 8.71 -9.54
C GLY A 195 -7.41 7.88 -9.43
N VAL A 196 -6.38 8.37 -8.72
CA VAL A 196 -5.12 7.61 -8.56
C VAL A 196 -5.34 6.39 -7.67
N LEU A 197 -5.21 5.21 -8.27
CA LEU A 197 -5.23 3.94 -7.55
C LEU A 197 -3.95 3.81 -6.71
N LEU A 198 -4.13 3.43 -5.44
CA LEU A 198 -3.01 3.10 -4.56
C LEU A 198 -2.42 1.76 -4.98
N LEU A 199 -1.23 1.81 -5.55
CA LEU A 199 -0.46 0.66 -5.98
C LEU A 199 0.50 0.22 -4.86
N PRO A 200 0.94 -1.05 -4.84
CA PRO A 200 1.72 -1.60 -3.74
C PRO A 200 3.01 -0.83 -3.43
N HIS A 201 3.64 -0.23 -4.45
CA HIS A 201 4.87 0.53 -4.29
C HIS A 201 4.66 1.87 -3.59
N HIS A 202 3.44 2.43 -3.57
CA HIS A 202 3.09 3.61 -2.76
C HIS A 202 3.20 3.35 -1.24
N GLY A 203 3.32 2.07 -0.83
CA GLY A 203 3.57 1.67 0.55
C GLY A 203 5.03 1.80 1.01
N GLN A 204 5.97 2.13 0.12
CA GLN A 204 7.38 2.29 0.47
C GLN A 204 7.57 3.49 1.41
N VAL A 205 7.93 3.22 2.67
CA VAL A 205 8.23 4.24 3.67
C VAL A 205 9.53 3.92 4.38
N LEU A 206 10.54 4.77 4.19
CA LEU A 206 11.88 4.60 4.72
C LEU A 206 12.23 5.74 5.67
N ARG A 207 13.15 5.51 6.62
CA ARG A 207 13.57 6.53 7.59
C ARG A 207 15.06 6.47 7.86
N THR A 208 15.67 7.63 8.04
CA THR A 208 17.03 7.73 8.58
C THR A 208 17.01 7.61 10.11
N ALA A 209 18.18 7.37 10.71
CA ALA A 209 18.39 7.71 12.11
C ALA A 209 18.35 9.24 12.32
N ALA A 210 18.16 9.68 13.56
CA ALA A 210 18.28 11.10 13.87
C ALA A 210 19.75 11.49 13.97
N ALA A 211 20.11 12.62 13.38
CA ALA A 211 21.39 13.26 13.62
C ALA A 211 21.26 14.17 14.84
N GLU A 212 22.24 14.16 15.73
CA GLU A 212 22.15 14.85 17.02
C GLU A 212 22.49 16.34 16.91
N SER A 213 21.65 17.18 17.51
CA SER A 213 21.86 18.60 17.79
C SER A 213 22.46 19.42 16.64
N THR A 214 21.88 19.31 15.44
CA THR A 214 22.43 19.94 14.24
C THR A 214 21.36 20.52 13.34
N VAL A 215 21.70 21.62 12.67
CA VAL A 215 20.91 22.22 11.57
C VAL A 215 21.45 21.85 10.19
N ASN A 216 22.56 21.11 10.14
CA ASN A 216 23.22 20.65 8.91
C ASN A 216 23.47 19.13 8.97
N PRO A 217 22.43 18.30 9.10
CA PRO A 217 22.60 16.86 9.26
C PRO A 217 23.15 16.21 7.99
N ARG A 218 23.97 15.17 8.18
CA ARG A 218 24.45 14.28 7.12
C ARG A 218 24.16 12.84 7.50
N TRP A 219 23.37 12.14 6.69
CA TRP A 219 23.06 10.73 6.89
C TRP A 219 23.94 9.88 5.97
N THR A 220 25.22 9.81 6.31
CA THR A 220 26.27 9.14 5.52
C THR A 220 26.11 7.62 5.50
N ARG A 221 26.62 6.98 4.43
CA ARG A 221 26.68 5.51 4.27
C ARG A 221 25.32 4.80 4.20
N LEU A 222 24.26 5.54 3.88
CA LEU A 222 22.93 4.98 3.65
C LEU A 222 22.58 5.07 2.16
N GLN A 223 22.05 3.97 1.65
CA GLN A 223 21.42 3.92 0.34
C GLN A 223 19.95 3.52 0.52
N PHE A 224 19.07 4.23 -0.19
CA PHE A 224 17.64 3.99 -0.16
C PHE A 224 17.17 3.65 -1.57
N GLU A 225 16.80 2.40 -1.77
CA GLU A 225 16.31 1.90 -3.05
C GLU A 225 14.79 2.03 -3.12
N PHE A 226 14.30 2.42 -4.29
CA PHE A 226 12.88 2.62 -4.57
C PHE A 226 12.49 2.07 -5.92
N ILE A 227 11.21 1.74 -6.04
CA ILE A 227 10.56 1.45 -7.31
C ILE A 227 9.34 2.36 -7.47
N ALA A 228 9.22 3.06 -8.59
CA ALA A 228 8.09 3.94 -8.84
C ALA A 228 7.86 4.19 -10.33
N TYR A 229 6.65 4.61 -10.69
CA TYR A 229 6.39 5.17 -12.02
C TYR A 229 6.94 6.59 -12.13
N PRO A 230 7.28 7.05 -13.34
CA PRO A 230 7.69 8.44 -13.55
C PRO A 230 6.65 9.48 -13.07
N SER A 231 5.36 9.12 -13.12
CA SER A 231 4.25 9.95 -12.64
C SER A 231 4.14 10.05 -11.10
N ASP A 232 4.78 9.15 -10.36
CA ASP A 232 4.73 9.17 -8.90
C ASP A 232 5.54 10.33 -8.32
N VAL A 233 5.30 10.62 -7.04
CA VAL A 233 6.00 11.66 -6.29
C VAL A 233 6.87 11.02 -5.23
N LEU A 234 8.17 11.31 -5.26
CA LEU A 234 9.06 11.02 -4.16
C LEU A 234 8.97 12.15 -3.12
N GLU A 235 8.58 11.77 -1.91
CA GLU A 235 8.33 12.70 -0.82
C GLU A 235 9.35 12.51 0.31
N PHE A 236 9.96 13.62 0.75
CA PHE A 236 10.84 13.68 1.91
C PHE A 236 10.24 14.59 2.97
N GLU A 237 10.01 14.09 4.17
CA GLU A 237 9.69 14.90 5.36
C GLU A 237 10.89 14.94 6.31
N VAL A 238 11.43 16.13 6.58
CA VAL A 238 12.49 16.35 7.57
C VAL A 238 11.85 16.72 8.90
N LYS A 239 12.19 15.98 9.95
CA LYS A 239 11.51 16.04 11.25
C LYS A 239 12.50 16.02 12.40
N ASP A 240 12.14 16.63 13.51
CA ASP A 240 12.92 16.67 14.75
C ASP A 240 12.56 15.47 15.66
N LYS A 241 13.55 14.65 16.04
CA LYS A 241 13.39 13.51 16.95
C LYS A 241 13.57 13.96 18.41
N PHE A 242 12.63 13.61 19.26
CA PHE A 242 12.62 14.07 20.64
C PHE A 242 13.72 13.42 21.49
N SER A 243 14.75 14.19 21.85
CA SER A 243 15.65 13.84 22.95
C SER A 243 15.24 14.50 24.29
N ARG A 244 14.33 15.50 24.28
CA ARG A 244 13.87 16.26 25.48
C ARG A 244 12.37 16.64 25.37
N PRO A 245 11.65 16.93 26.48
CA PRO A 245 10.22 17.30 26.43
C PRO A 245 10.03 18.65 25.71
N ARG A 246 9.35 18.64 24.56
CA ARG A 246 9.06 19.82 23.72
C ARG A 246 7.62 19.77 23.19
N PRO A 247 7.01 20.90 22.77
CA PRO A 247 5.67 20.89 22.16
C PRO A 247 5.62 20.08 20.85
N LEU A 248 4.52 19.34 20.60
CA LEU A 248 4.37 18.49 19.40
C LEU A 248 4.49 19.25 18.07
N MET A 249 4.13 20.54 18.03
CA MET A 249 4.20 21.38 16.82
C MET A 249 5.63 21.71 16.36
N CYS A 250 6.66 21.53 17.20
CA CYS A 250 8.07 21.78 16.85
C CYS A 250 8.75 20.62 16.10
N ARG A 251 7.98 19.63 15.62
CA ARG A 251 8.50 18.39 15.03
C ARG A 251 8.82 18.47 13.55
N PHE A 252 8.31 19.45 12.83
CA PHE A 252 8.42 19.54 11.38
C PHE A 252 9.48 20.58 11.02
N LEU A 253 10.49 20.15 10.26
CA LEU A 253 11.61 20.99 9.84
C LEU A 253 11.54 21.34 8.36
N GLY A 254 10.69 20.66 7.59
CA GLY A 254 10.45 20.94 6.18
C GLY A 254 10.05 19.70 5.40
N LYS A 255 9.58 19.92 4.17
CA LYS A 255 9.20 18.86 3.24
C LYS A 255 9.69 19.16 1.83
N LEU A 256 9.97 18.10 1.07
CA LEU A 256 10.20 18.14 -0.37
C LEU A 256 9.25 17.14 -1.02
N ARG A 257 8.63 17.56 -2.13
CA ARG A 257 7.89 16.69 -3.05
C ARG A 257 8.42 16.95 -4.45
N VAL A 258 8.84 15.91 -5.13
CA VAL A 258 9.40 15.98 -6.48
C VAL A 258 8.89 14.77 -7.27
N SER A 259 8.47 14.97 -8.52
CA SER A 259 8.04 13.84 -9.34
C SER A 259 9.24 12.99 -9.74
N VAL A 260 9.03 11.68 -9.89
CA VAL A 260 10.10 10.77 -10.32
C VAL A 260 10.58 11.15 -11.73
N GLN A 261 9.67 11.58 -12.61
CA GLN A 261 10.01 12.10 -13.93
C GLN A 261 10.95 13.31 -13.87
N GLU A 262 10.76 14.24 -12.93
CA GLU A 262 11.65 15.39 -12.77
C GLU A 262 13.05 14.95 -12.34
N LEU A 263 13.16 14.00 -11.41
CA LEU A 263 14.45 13.43 -10.97
C LEU A 263 15.20 12.77 -12.13
N VAL A 264 14.48 12.00 -12.94
CA VAL A 264 15.02 11.33 -14.14
C VAL A 264 15.50 12.36 -15.16
N ALA A 265 14.75 13.44 -15.38
CA ALA A 265 15.13 14.49 -16.32
C ALA A 265 16.42 15.23 -15.91
N GLN A 266 16.79 15.18 -14.62
CA GLN A 266 18.04 15.76 -14.11
C GLN A 266 19.22 14.78 -14.15
N CYS A 267 19.01 13.51 -14.50
CA CYS A 267 20.10 12.55 -14.71
C CYS A 267 20.89 12.92 -15.96
N GLY A 268 22.21 13.05 -15.81
CA GLY A 268 23.12 13.12 -16.95
C GLY A 268 23.34 11.75 -17.60
N ALA A 269 24.27 11.69 -18.55
CA ALA A 269 24.61 10.48 -19.29
C ALA A 269 25.05 9.28 -18.42
N ASN A 270 25.45 9.51 -17.17
CA ASN A 270 25.89 8.47 -16.23
C ASN A 270 24.76 7.96 -15.32
N HIS A 271 23.51 8.35 -15.57
CA HIS A 271 22.34 7.99 -14.74
C HIS A 271 22.44 8.45 -13.28
N VAL A 272 23.33 9.39 -12.97
CA VAL A 272 23.50 10.01 -11.65
C VAL A 272 23.16 11.49 -11.74
N ALA A 273 22.45 11.99 -10.73
CA ALA A 273 22.19 13.42 -10.52
C ALA A 273 22.52 13.82 -9.08
N GLU A 274 23.26 14.92 -8.90
CA GLU A 274 23.44 15.57 -7.60
C GLU A 274 22.40 16.68 -7.47
N LEU A 275 21.49 16.53 -6.51
CA LEU A 275 20.28 17.32 -6.43
C LEU A 275 20.26 18.17 -5.17
N SER A 276 19.73 19.39 -5.29
CA SER A 276 19.57 20.32 -4.16
C SER A 276 18.25 21.07 -4.30
N TYR A 277 17.35 20.83 -3.36
CA TYR A 277 16.01 21.42 -3.36
C TYR A 277 15.74 22.20 -2.08
N PRO A 278 15.07 23.37 -2.16
CA PRO A 278 14.60 24.08 -0.97
C PRO A 278 13.49 23.27 -0.28
N LEU A 279 13.48 23.32 1.06
CA LEU A 279 12.40 22.73 1.85
C LEU A 279 11.22 23.70 1.96
N VAL A 280 10.00 23.15 1.87
CA VAL A 280 8.75 23.91 1.99
C VAL A 280 8.00 23.59 3.28
N SER A 281 7.10 24.50 3.67
CA SER A 281 6.15 24.27 4.75
C SER A 281 5.09 23.24 4.36
N ARG A 282 4.35 22.71 5.34
CA ARG A 282 3.29 21.75 5.08
C ARG A 282 2.04 22.45 4.55
N ASN A 283 1.69 23.57 5.15
CA ASN A 283 0.56 24.39 4.76
C ASN A 283 0.99 25.83 4.45
N PRO A 284 0.26 26.56 3.60
CA PRO A 284 0.54 27.98 3.31
C PRO A 284 0.54 28.89 4.56
N GLY A 285 -0.21 28.53 5.61
CA GLY A 285 -0.30 29.30 6.85
C GLY A 285 0.72 28.91 7.93
N ASP A 286 1.59 27.93 7.69
CA ASP A 286 2.61 27.53 8.66
C ASP A 286 3.74 28.56 8.73
N PRO A 287 4.47 28.64 9.87
CA PRO A 287 5.65 29.49 9.97
C PRO A 287 6.67 29.18 8.86
N PRO A 288 7.43 30.19 8.39
CA PRO A 288 8.42 29.98 7.35
C PRO A 288 9.44 28.91 7.77
N ILE A 289 9.70 28.01 6.81
CA ILE A 289 10.72 26.98 6.86
C ILE A 289 11.99 27.51 6.18
N SER A 290 13.14 27.04 6.67
CA SER A 290 14.45 27.31 6.08
C SER A 290 15.17 26.00 5.82
N GLY A 291 16.02 26.01 4.80
CA GLY A 291 16.96 24.94 4.54
C GLY A 291 16.75 24.24 3.21
N HIS A 292 17.74 23.45 2.83
CA HIS A 292 17.75 22.67 1.61
C HIS A 292 17.97 21.21 1.93
N LEU A 293 17.39 20.31 1.13
CA LEU A 293 17.68 18.90 1.12
C LEU A 293 18.52 18.59 -0.12
N LEU A 294 19.62 17.88 0.10
CA LEU A 294 20.58 17.51 -0.93
C LEU A 294 20.80 15.99 -0.91
N PHE A 295 20.91 15.40 -2.10
CA PHE A 295 21.12 13.96 -2.26
C PHE A 295 21.61 13.62 -3.65
N SER A 296 22.26 12.48 -3.78
CA SER A 296 22.57 11.87 -5.06
C SER A 296 21.43 10.93 -5.46
N PHE A 297 20.95 11.04 -6.69
CA PHE A 297 19.97 10.14 -7.29
C PHE A 297 20.67 9.30 -8.35
N PHE A 298 20.53 7.98 -8.27
CA PHE A 298 21.06 7.03 -9.25
C PHE A 298 19.93 6.21 -9.85
N LEU A 299 19.81 6.24 -11.17
CA LEU A 299 18.83 5.47 -11.93
C LEU A 299 19.49 4.17 -12.44
N GLU A 300 18.99 3.01 -12.01
CA GLU A 300 19.73 1.76 -12.19
C GLU A 300 19.48 1.12 -13.57
N THR A 301 18.23 1.00 -14.04
CA THR A 301 17.90 0.70 -15.46
C THR A 301 16.40 0.81 -15.76
N VAL A 302 16.08 1.02 -17.04
CA VAL A 302 14.75 1.16 -17.65
C VAL A 302 14.34 -0.21 -18.24
N GLY A 303 13.28 -0.80 -17.69
CA GLY A 303 12.72 -2.09 -18.10
C GLY A 303 11.46 -2.38 -17.29
N ALA A 304 10.47 -3.10 -17.83
CA ALA A 304 9.22 -3.41 -17.12
C ALA A 304 9.48 -4.17 -15.80
N VAL A 305 9.54 -3.46 -14.67
CA VAL A 305 9.67 -4.02 -13.32
C VAL A 305 8.30 -4.48 -12.84
N ASP A 306 8.14 -5.76 -12.50
CA ASP A 306 6.94 -6.24 -11.80
C ASP A 306 6.96 -5.69 -10.35
N PRO A 307 6.01 -4.81 -9.96
CA PRO A 307 6.00 -4.18 -8.64
C PRO A 307 5.94 -5.20 -7.50
N TRP A 308 5.25 -6.34 -7.67
CA TRP A 308 5.02 -7.30 -6.60
C TRP A 308 6.21 -8.19 -6.30
N LEU A 309 7.01 -8.51 -7.32
CA LEU A 309 8.25 -9.27 -7.16
C LEU A 309 9.36 -8.41 -6.56
N HIS A 310 9.46 -7.16 -7.00
CA HIS A 310 10.63 -6.34 -6.70
C HIS A 310 10.51 -5.55 -5.38
N ILE A 311 9.31 -5.13 -4.94
CA ILE A 311 9.15 -4.53 -3.60
C ILE A 311 9.60 -5.49 -2.50
N ARG A 312 9.35 -6.80 -2.68
CA ARG A 312 9.78 -7.84 -1.72
C ARG A 312 11.30 -8.06 -1.71
N GLN A 313 12.02 -7.52 -2.68
CA GLN A 313 13.48 -7.63 -2.80
C GLN A 313 14.21 -6.38 -2.28
N LEU A 314 13.50 -5.25 -2.08
CA LEU A 314 14.07 -4.04 -1.51
C LEU A 314 14.41 -4.24 -0.02
N HIS A 315 15.70 -4.22 0.32
CA HIS A 315 16.19 -4.34 1.69
C HIS A 315 16.76 -3.00 2.16
N ASN A 316 15.92 -2.15 2.74
CA ASN A 316 16.31 -0.78 3.11
C ASN A 316 16.48 -0.57 4.63
N PRO A 317 17.40 0.33 5.05
CA PRO A 317 18.46 0.93 4.23
C PRO A 317 19.56 -0.09 3.90
N VAL A 318 20.14 0.01 2.70
CA VAL A 318 21.37 -0.72 2.37
C VAL A 318 22.54 0.08 2.93
N LEU A 319 23.42 -0.56 3.69
CA LEU A 319 24.67 0.05 4.13
C LEU A 319 25.61 0.09 2.93
N ALA A 320 26.09 1.27 2.56
CA ALA A 320 27.12 1.39 1.52
C ALA A 320 28.43 0.77 2.03
N ASP A 321 29.10 -0.04 1.20
CA ASP A 321 30.45 -0.53 1.48
C ASP A 321 31.43 0.65 1.61
N ALA A 322 32.44 0.48 2.47
CA ALA A 322 33.38 1.51 2.91
C ALA A 322 34.36 1.97 1.84
#